data_AF-A0A6S7LVM2-F1
#
_entry.id   AF-A0A6S7LVM2-F1
#
_cell.length_a   1.000
_cell.length_b   1.000
_cell.length_c   1.000
_cell.angle_alpha   90.00
_cell.angle_beta   90.00
_cell.angle_gamma   90.00
#
_symmetry.space_group_name_H-M   'P 1'
#
loop_
_entity.id
_entity.type
_entity.pdbx_description
1 polymer ?
#
loop_
_entity_poly.entity_id
_entity_poly.type
_entity_poly.pdbx_seq_one_letter_code
_entity_poly.pdbx_strand_id
1 'polypeptide(L)'
;IATPPNDVRRNNAPRSRRINDSLKPAILSKDSSPTELRHWIDAFKAYYSSNDMDEFNREERVSYFKILLDSDLKTRIMAKMTESTDVFGEDGCLQLLENDFLGRYPLFSRRLDFFQYQQRNGQAFTDFVAKAKELSHLADLEKLTVEEIFVF
;
A
#
# COMPACT_ATOMS: atom_id res chain seq x y z
N ILE A 1 46.01 -12.19 50.80
CA ILE A 1 45.17 -13.07 49.95
C ILE A 1 44.16 -12.16 49.28
N ALA A 2 44.31 -11.93 47.97
CA ALA A 2 43.51 -10.96 47.21
C ALA A 2 42.28 -11.63 46.59
N THR A 3 41.10 -11.05 46.77
CA THR A 3 39.84 -11.48 46.17
C THR A 3 39.71 -10.88 44.76
N PRO A 4 39.30 -11.62 43.71
CA PRO A 4 39.13 -11.06 42.38
C PRO A 4 37.77 -10.34 42.23
N PRO A 5 37.65 -9.38 41.30
CA PRO A 5 36.42 -8.64 41.07
C PRO A 5 35.39 -9.47 40.31
N ASN A 6 34.14 -9.31 40.73
CA ASN A 6 32.95 -9.95 40.18
C ASN A 6 32.61 -9.32 38.81
N ASP A 7 33.05 -9.95 37.72
CA ASP A 7 32.65 -9.59 36.36
C ASP A 7 31.19 -10.00 36.13
N VAL A 8 30.27 -9.05 36.34
CA VAL A 8 28.87 -9.18 35.93
C VAL A 8 28.83 -9.06 34.40
N ARG A 9 29.06 -10.17 33.70
CA ARG A 9 28.77 -10.29 32.27
C ARG A 9 27.26 -10.14 32.08
N ARG A 10 26.81 -8.91 31.77
CA ARG A 10 25.47 -8.67 31.24
C ARG A 10 25.35 -9.42 29.92
N ASN A 11 24.68 -10.57 29.94
CA ASN A 11 24.21 -11.25 28.75
C ASN A 11 23.24 -10.33 28.00
N ASN A 12 23.76 -9.54 27.06
CA ASN A 12 22.95 -8.79 26.11
C ASN A 12 22.70 -9.71 24.90
N ALA A 13 21.88 -10.75 25.11
CA ALA A 13 21.31 -11.47 23.97
C ALA A 13 20.51 -10.46 23.13
N PRO A 14 20.58 -10.50 21.79
CA PRO A 14 19.74 -9.64 20.95
C PRO A 14 18.29 -9.91 21.33
N ARG A 15 17.62 -8.89 21.88
CA ARG A 15 16.19 -8.97 22.16
C ARG A 15 15.51 -9.22 20.82
N SER A 16 14.93 -10.39 20.61
CA SER A 16 13.94 -10.59 19.56
C SER A 16 12.89 -9.49 19.74
N ARG A 17 12.90 -8.48 18.85
CA ARG A 17 11.96 -7.37 18.89
C ARG A 17 10.57 -7.98 18.70
N ARG A 18 9.75 -7.93 19.76
CA ARG A 18 8.38 -8.44 19.70
C ARG A 18 7.55 -7.46 18.89
N ILE A 19 6.91 -7.96 17.86
CA ILE A 19 5.94 -7.20 17.08
C ILE A 19 4.71 -6.91 17.95
N ASN A 20 4.26 -5.67 17.90
CA ASN A 20 3.00 -5.21 18.44
C ASN A 20 1.90 -5.38 17.38
N ASP A 21 1.00 -6.34 17.64
CA ASP A 21 -0.13 -6.63 16.76
C ASP A 21 -1.34 -5.68 16.97
N SER A 22 -1.28 -4.72 17.90
CA SER A 22 -2.43 -3.84 18.22
C SER A 22 -2.90 -2.98 17.04
N LEU A 23 -2.01 -2.69 16.09
CA LEU A 23 -2.32 -1.93 14.87
C LEU A 23 -2.38 -2.82 13.62
N LYS A 24 -2.30 -4.14 13.78
CA LYS A 24 -2.23 -5.06 12.65
C LYS A 24 -3.50 -4.94 11.79
N PRO A 25 -3.36 -4.68 10.48
CA PRO A 25 -4.50 -4.64 9.58
C PRO A 25 -5.21 -5.99 9.50
N ALA A 26 -6.48 -5.96 9.11
CA ALA A 26 -7.18 -7.18 8.69
C ALA A 26 -6.53 -7.78 7.43
N ILE A 27 -6.83 -9.04 7.13
CA ILE A 27 -6.43 -9.66 5.87
C ILE A 27 -7.20 -8.95 4.74
N LEU A 28 -6.46 -8.36 3.79
CA LEU A 28 -7.04 -7.74 2.61
C LEU A 28 -7.49 -8.81 1.61
N SER A 29 -8.76 -8.75 1.21
CA SER A 29 -9.30 -9.66 0.21
C SER A 29 -9.21 -9.09 -1.21
N LYS A 30 -9.11 -9.97 -2.22
CA LYS A 30 -9.25 -9.62 -3.64
C LYS A 30 -10.57 -8.92 -3.99
N ASP A 31 -11.61 -9.12 -3.19
CA ASP A 31 -12.95 -8.59 -3.44
C ASP A 31 -13.22 -7.29 -2.65
N SER A 32 -12.21 -6.80 -1.91
CA SER A 32 -12.28 -5.52 -1.20
C SER A 32 -12.45 -4.36 -2.18
N SER A 33 -13.23 -3.36 -1.81
CA SER A 33 -13.40 -2.13 -2.58
C SER A 33 -12.13 -1.28 -2.60
N PRO A 34 -12.01 -0.32 -3.55
CA PRO A 34 -10.92 0.65 -3.54
C PRO A 34 -10.82 1.47 -2.25
N THR A 35 -11.96 1.75 -1.60
CA THR A 35 -11.99 2.45 -0.30
C THR A 35 -11.38 1.60 0.81
N GLU A 36 -11.77 0.33 0.87
CA GLU A 36 -11.20 -0.63 1.83
C GLU A 36 -9.70 -0.83 1.61
N LEU A 37 -9.24 -0.85 0.35
CA LEU A 37 -7.82 -0.86 0.04
C LEU A 37 -7.09 0.36 0.64
N ARG A 38 -7.62 1.58 0.49
CA ARG A 38 -6.96 2.79 1.04
C ARG A 38 -6.85 2.73 2.55
N HIS A 39 -7.96 2.44 3.23
CA HIS A 39 -7.96 2.28 4.68
C HIS A 39 -6.98 1.20 5.13
N TRP A 40 -6.89 0.11 4.37
CA TRP A 40 -5.92 -0.95 4.64
C TRP A 40 -4.47 -0.49 4.45
N ILE A 41 -4.16 0.27 3.40
CA ILE A 41 -2.82 0.83 3.15
C ILE A 41 -2.40 1.75 4.30
N ASP A 42 -3.30 2.62 4.76
CA ASP A 42 -3.04 3.53 5.88
C ASP A 42 -2.80 2.77 7.18
N ALA A 43 -3.64 1.76 7.47
CA ALA A 43 -3.46 0.88 8.61
C ALA A 43 -2.13 0.10 8.52
N PHE A 44 -1.76 -0.38 7.34
CA PHE A 44 -0.51 -1.10 7.12
C PHE A 44 0.71 -0.21 7.34
N LYS A 45 0.70 1.03 6.84
CA LYS A 45 1.77 2.02 7.09
C LYS A 45 1.91 2.33 8.58
N ALA A 46 0.80 2.50 9.29
CA ALA A 46 0.79 2.70 10.74
C ALA A 46 1.36 1.48 11.49
N TYR A 47 0.93 0.27 11.13
CA TYR A 47 1.45 -0.97 11.69
C TYR A 47 2.95 -1.15 11.44
N TYR A 48 3.39 -0.91 10.21
CA TYR A 48 4.78 -1.03 9.79
C TYR A 48 5.69 -0.05 10.55
N SER A 49 5.31 1.23 10.62
CA SER A 49 6.06 2.26 11.35
C SER A 49 6.06 2.03 12.86
N SER A 50 4.93 1.62 13.46
CA SER A 50 4.84 1.37 14.91
C SER A 50 5.72 0.22 15.40
N ASN A 51 6.16 -0.64 14.49
CA ASN A 51 7.00 -1.80 14.76
C ASN A 51 8.45 -1.60 14.31
N ASP A 52 8.81 -0.38 13.88
CA ASP A 52 10.13 -0.05 13.32
C ASP A 52 10.55 -1.06 12.25
N MET A 53 9.62 -1.45 11.36
CA MET A 53 9.86 -2.54 10.42
C MET A 53 10.99 -2.26 9.42
N ASP A 54 11.36 -0.98 9.21
CA ASP A 54 12.52 -0.59 8.39
C ASP A 54 13.84 -1.19 8.86
N GLU A 55 13.94 -1.52 10.14
CA GLU A 55 15.12 -2.14 10.74
C GLU A 55 15.25 -3.64 10.43
N PHE A 56 14.18 -4.26 9.95
CA PHE A 56 14.17 -5.67 9.60
C PHE A 56 14.83 -5.88 8.24
N ASN A 57 15.28 -7.09 7.97
CA ASN A 57 15.77 -7.38 6.63
C ASN A 57 14.59 -7.34 5.63
N ARG A 58 14.91 -7.17 4.35
CA ARG A 58 13.90 -7.02 3.30
C ARG A 58 12.94 -8.22 3.21
N GLU A 59 13.44 -9.44 3.38
CA GLU A 59 12.62 -10.66 3.30
C GLU A 59 11.59 -10.71 4.43
N GLU A 60 11.97 -10.29 5.63
CA GLU A 60 11.08 -10.17 6.78
C GLU A 60 10.01 -9.11 6.54
N ARG A 61 10.40 -7.91 6.08
CA ARG A 61 9.46 -6.82 5.74
C ARG A 61 8.41 -7.26 4.73
N VAL A 62 8.88 -7.87 3.65
CA VAL A 62 8.01 -8.42 2.59
C VAL A 62 7.13 -9.56 3.13
N SER A 63 7.62 -10.36 4.07
CA SER A 63 6.81 -11.42 4.70
C SER A 63 5.68 -10.85 5.55
N TYR A 64 5.92 -9.78 6.32
CA TYR A 64 4.87 -9.10 7.08
C TYR A 64 3.78 -8.52 6.18
N PHE A 65 4.15 -7.99 5.01
CA PHE A 65 3.17 -7.58 4.00
C PHE A 65 2.37 -8.78 3.48
N LYS A 66 3.05 -9.85 3.08
CA LYS A 66 2.42 -11.04 2.45
C LYS A 66 1.42 -11.76 3.35
N ILE A 67 1.62 -11.79 4.67
CA ILE A 67 0.70 -12.49 5.60
C ILE A 67 -0.62 -11.73 5.80
N LEU A 68 -0.70 -10.47 5.35
CA LEU A 68 -1.89 -9.63 5.47
C LEU A 68 -2.72 -9.60 4.19
N LEU A 69 -2.40 -10.45 3.21
CA LEU A 69 -3.16 -10.61 1.97
C LEU A 69 -3.83 -11.98 1.93
N ASP A 70 -5.02 -12.07 1.33
CA ASP A 70 -5.62 -13.37 1.03
C ASP A 70 -4.78 -14.18 0.03
N SER A 71 -5.07 -15.48 -0.10
CA SER A 71 -4.27 -16.39 -0.92
C SER A 71 -4.20 -15.98 -2.40
N ASP A 72 -5.31 -15.49 -2.93
CA ASP A 72 -5.43 -15.15 -4.36
C ASP A 72 -4.66 -13.87 -4.67
N LEU A 73 -4.82 -12.85 -3.82
CA LEU A 73 -4.12 -11.58 -3.92
C LEU A 73 -2.62 -11.78 -3.72
N LYS A 74 -2.22 -12.53 -2.69
CA LYS A 74 -0.82 -12.90 -2.45
C LYS A 74 -0.19 -13.56 -3.67
N THR A 75 -0.87 -14.52 -4.29
CA THR A 75 -0.37 -15.22 -5.48
C THR A 75 -0.17 -14.25 -6.65
N ARG A 76 -1.13 -13.36 -6.92
CA ARG A 76 -1.04 -12.38 -8.01
C ARG A 76 0.06 -11.35 -7.79
N ILE A 77 0.20 -10.81 -6.57
CA ILE A 77 1.26 -9.86 -6.26
C ILE A 77 2.62 -10.55 -6.36
N MET A 78 2.78 -11.74 -5.79
CA MET A 78 4.04 -12.48 -5.86
C MET A 78 4.49 -12.79 -7.29
N ALA A 79 3.56 -13.03 -8.22
CA ALA A 79 3.89 -13.25 -9.62
C ALA A 79 4.48 -12.01 -10.33
N LYS A 80 4.27 -10.80 -9.77
CA LYS A 80 4.77 -9.52 -10.29
C LYS A 80 6.06 -9.05 -9.60
N MET A 81 6.45 -9.71 -8.50
CA MET A 81 7.63 -9.33 -7.71
C MET A 81 8.92 -9.82 -8.38
N THR A 82 9.99 -9.05 -8.19
CA THR A 82 11.36 -9.45 -8.52
C THR A 82 12.16 -9.71 -7.24
N GLU A 83 13.38 -10.23 -7.41
CA GLU A 83 14.31 -10.41 -6.29
C GLU A 83 14.72 -9.11 -5.62
N SER A 84 14.44 -7.93 -6.17
CA SER A 84 14.74 -6.63 -5.56
C SER A 84 13.52 -5.93 -4.98
N THR A 85 12.30 -6.45 -5.21
CA THR A 85 11.06 -5.82 -4.72
C THR A 85 11.08 -5.73 -3.19
N ASP A 86 10.89 -4.52 -2.67
CA ASP A 86 10.70 -4.23 -1.25
C ASP A 86 9.21 -3.87 -1.00
N VAL A 87 8.84 -3.59 0.25
CA VAL A 87 7.47 -3.22 0.62
C VAL A 87 7.06 -1.87 0.00
N PHE A 88 7.96 -0.88 0.10
CA PHE A 88 7.79 0.48 -0.40
C PHE A 88 8.71 0.76 -1.59
N GLY A 89 8.48 1.91 -2.24
CA GLY A 89 9.27 2.37 -3.39
C GLY A 89 8.59 2.12 -4.73
N GLU A 90 9.27 2.54 -5.79
CA GLU A 90 8.86 2.25 -7.17
C GLU A 90 8.94 0.75 -7.42
N ASP A 91 7.89 0.19 -8.02
CA ASP A 91 7.67 -1.25 -8.19
C ASP A 91 7.66 -2.05 -6.86
N GLY A 92 7.42 -1.36 -5.74
CA GLY A 92 7.26 -1.97 -4.42
C GLY A 92 5.94 -2.73 -4.26
N CYS A 93 5.86 -3.56 -3.23
CA CYS A 93 4.69 -4.41 -2.95
C CYS A 93 3.38 -3.61 -2.88
N LEU A 94 3.39 -2.43 -2.25
CA LEU A 94 2.19 -1.58 -2.16
C LEU A 94 1.75 -1.05 -3.53
N GLN A 95 2.69 -0.60 -4.37
CA GLN A 95 2.36 -0.11 -5.70
C GLN A 95 1.83 -1.23 -6.60
N LEU A 96 2.42 -2.42 -6.52
CA LEU A 96 1.92 -3.60 -7.22
C LEU A 96 0.50 -3.97 -6.78
N LEU A 97 0.20 -3.81 -5.50
CA LEU A 97 -1.13 -4.04 -4.93
C LEU A 97 -2.15 -3.02 -5.43
N GLU A 98 -1.82 -1.73 -5.39
CA GLU A 98 -2.67 -0.66 -5.93
C GLU A 98 -2.95 -0.91 -7.42
N ASN A 99 -1.93 -1.24 -8.21
CA ASN A 99 -2.08 -1.55 -9.64
C ASN A 99 -2.96 -2.79 -9.90
N ASP A 100 -2.91 -3.81 -9.04
CA ASP A 100 -3.79 -4.99 -9.15
C ASP A 100 -5.26 -4.59 -8.99
N PHE A 101 -5.56 -3.73 -8.01
CA PHE A 101 -6.91 -3.23 -7.77
C PHE A 101 -7.35 -2.26 -8.88
N LEU A 102 -6.47 -1.40 -9.39
CA LEU A 102 -6.78 -0.55 -10.56
C LEU A 102 -7.17 -1.40 -11.78
N GLY A 103 -6.46 -2.51 -12.04
CA GLY A 103 -6.80 -3.44 -13.11
C GLY A 103 -8.12 -4.18 -12.88
N ARG A 104 -8.42 -4.54 -11.63
CA ARG A 104 -9.64 -5.27 -11.24
C ARG A 104 -10.88 -4.38 -11.15
N TYR A 105 -10.71 -3.09 -10.87
CA TYR A 105 -11.77 -2.09 -10.82
C TYR A 105 -11.64 -1.07 -11.97
N PRO A 106 -11.95 -1.46 -13.24
CA PRO A 106 -11.81 -0.58 -14.40
C PRO A 106 -12.55 0.75 -14.26
N LEU A 107 -13.65 0.79 -13.50
CA LEU A 107 -14.41 2.02 -13.29
C LEU A 107 -13.69 2.99 -12.35
N PHE A 108 -13.09 2.48 -11.27
CA PHE A 108 -12.32 3.30 -10.34
C PHE A 108 -11.11 3.93 -11.03
N SER A 109 -10.38 3.17 -11.84
CA SER A 109 -9.24 3.69 -12.62
C SER A 109 -9.65 4.80 -13.58
N ARG A 110 -10.75 4.61 -14.31
CA ARG A 110 -11.30 5.65 -15.20
C ARG A 110 -11.72 6.91 -14.43
N ARG A 111 -12.30 6.75 -13.23
CA ARG A 111 -12.65 7.88 -12.34
C ARG A 111 -11.40 8.61 -11.82
N LEU A 112 -10.37 7.87 -11.41
CA LEU A 112 -9.11 8.44 -10.95
C LEU A 112 -8.41 9.22 -12.08
N ASP A 113 -8.36 8.67 -13.29
CA ASP A 113 -7.81 9.34 -14.48
C ASP A 113 -8.52 10.68 -14.75
N PHE A 114 -9.85 10.72 -14.58
CA PHE A 114 -10.61 11.97 -14.67
C PHE A 114 -10.20 12.97 -13.58
N PHE A 115 -10.17 12.56 -12.31
CA PHE A 115 -9.86 13.47 -11.20
C PHE A 115 -8.42 14.00 -11.22
N GLN A 116 -7.48 13.23 -11.77
CA GLN A 116 -6.08 13.63 -11.93
C GLN A 116 -5.82 14.45 -13.20
N TYR A 117 -6.79 14.55 -14.13
CA TYR A 117 -6.61 15.26 -15.38
C TYR A 117 -6.56 16.77 -15.18
N GLN A 118 -5.38 17.35 -15.38
CA GLN A 118 -5.15 18.80 -15.30
C GLN A 118 -4.86 19.41 -16.68
N GLN A 119 -5.26 20.68 -16.86
CA GLN A 119 -4.93 21.44 -18.06
C GLN A 119 -3.41 21.63 -18.15
N ARG A 120 -2.81 21.26 -19.28
CA ARG A 120 -1.38 21.43 -19.51
C ARG A 120 -1.04 22.86 -19.88
N ASN A 121 0.18 23.30 -19.56
CA ASN A 121 0.69 24.60 -19.98
C ASN A 121 0.67 24.71 -21.52
N GLY A 122 0.04 25.77 -22.04
CA GLY A 122 -0.12 25.99 -23.48
C GLY A 122 -1.25 25.19 -24.15
N GLN A 123 -1.98 24.35 -23.41
CA GLN A 123 -3.18 23.68 -23.92
C GLN A 123 -4.34 24.68 -24.00
N ALA A 124 -5.04 24.72 -25.15
CA ALA A 124 -6.26 25.49 -25.27
C ALA A 124 -7.32 24.98 -24.28
N PHE A 125 -8.00 25.91 -23.61
CA PHE A 125 -9.02 25.56 -22.61
C PHE A 125 -10.16 24.72 -23.22
N THR A 126 -10.53 24.98 -24.48
CA THR A 126 -11.54 24.21 -25.21
C THR A 126 -11.15 22.74 -25.35
N ASP A 127 -9.88 22.47 -25.63
CA ASP A 127 -9.36 21.11 -25.80
C ASP A 127 -9.30 20.38 -24.46
N PHE A 128 -8.92 21.11 -23.40
CA PHE A 128 -8.97 20.60 -22.03
C PHE A 128 -10.39 20.20 -21.63
N VAL A 129 -11.38 21.08 -21.82
CA VAL A 129 -12.78 20.80 -21.48
C VAL A 129 -13.33 19.64 -22.33
N ALA A 130 -13.01 19.58 -23.62
CA ALA A 130 -13.43 18.48 -24.49
C ALA A 130 -12.89 17.14 -23.97
N LYS A 131 -11.61 17.09 -23.59
CA LYS A 131 -11.01 15.86 -23.05
C LYS A 131 -11.52 15.51 -21.66
N ALA A 132 -11.71 16.49 -20.78
CA ALA A 132 -12.29 16.27 -19.47
C ALA A 132 -13.71 15.69 -19.58
N LYS A 133 -14.53 16.19 -20.51
CA LYS A 133 -15.86 15.61 -20.79
C LYS A 133 -15.76 14.17 -21.27
N GLU A 134 -14.87 13.87 -22.21
CA GLU A 134 -14.65 12.49 -22.66
C GLU A 134 -14.29 11.56 -21.49
N LEU A 135 -13.34 11.96 -20.65
CA LEU A 135 -12.92 11.21 -19.47
C LEU A 135 -14.08 11.05 -18.47
N SER A 136 -14.93 12.07 -18.29
CA SER A 136 -16.10 12.00 -17.40
C SER A 136 -17.10 10.92 -17.82
N HIS A 137 -17.32 10.76 -19.12
CA HIS A 137 -18.21 9.73 -19.67
C HIS A 137 -17.60 8.34 -19.51
N LEU A 138 -16.30 8.20 -19.81
CA LEU A 138 -15.59 6.94 -19.62
C LEU A 138 -15.57 6.51 -18.15
N ALA A 139 -15.52 7.47 -17.23
CA ALA A 139 -15.54 7.29 -15.78
C ALA A 139 -16.94 7.05 -15.17
N ASP A 140 -18.02 7.09 -15.97
CA ASP A 140 -19.41 6.97 -15.51
C ASP A 140 -19.69 7.90 -14.30
N LEU A 141 -19.22 9.16 -14.37
CA LEU A 141 -19.36 10.12 -13.26
C LEU A 141 -20.82 10.46 -12.97
N GLU A 142 -21.71 10.29 -13.94
CA GLU A 142 -23.15 10.48 -13.77
C GLU A 142 -23.73 9.55 -12.68
N LYS A 143 -23.08 8.42 -12.41
CA LYS A 143 -23.45 7.47 -11.36
C LYS A 143 -22.55 7.54 -10.13
N LEU A 144 -21.66 8.53 -10.05
CA LEU A 144 -20.79 8.71 -8.90
C LEU A 144 -21.58 9.36 -7.76
N THR A 145 -21.65 8.69 -6.62
CA THR A 145 -22.28 9.21 -5.41
C THR A 145 -21.36 10.18 -4.67
N VAL A 146 -21.91 11.03 -3.81
CA VAL A 146 -21.13 12.01 -3.03
C VAL A 146 -20.18 11.31 -2.06
N GLU A 147 -20.61 10.20 -1.46
CA GLU A 147 -19.80 9.36 -0.58
C GLU A 147 -18.59 8.79 -1.32
N GLU A 148 -18.77 8.41 -2.60
CA GLU A 148 -17.67 7.94 -3.44
C GLU A 148 -16.72 9.07 -3.88
N ILE A 149 -17.10 10.35 -3.84
CA ILE A 149 -16.19 11.47 -4.14
C ILE A 149 -15.16 11.66 -3.04
N PHE A 150 -15.53 11.47 -1.76
CA PHE A 150 -14.60 11.62 -0.62
C PHE A 150 -13.47 10.59 -0.62
N VAL A 151 -13.61 9.56 -1.44
CA VAL A 151 -12.61 8.53 -1.67
C VAL A 151 -11.98 8.71 -3.04
N PHE A 152 -11.71 9.91 -3.53
CA PHE A 152 -10.79 10.21 -4.63
C PHE A 152 -9.91 11.39 -4.24
#